data_AF-A0A8H4VTD7-F1
#
_entry.id   AF-A0A8H4VTD7-F1
#
_cell.length_a   1.000
_cell.length_b   1.000
_cell.length_c   1.000
_cell.angle_alpha   90.00
_cell.angle_beta   90.00
_cell.angle_gamma   90.00
#
_symmetry.space_group_name_H-M   'P 1'
#
loop_
_entity.id
_entity.type
_entity.pdbx_description
1 polymer ?
#
loop_
_entity_poly.entity_id
_entity_poly.type
_entity_poly.pdbx_seq_one_letter_code
_entity_poly.pdbx_strand_id
1 'polypeptide(L)'
;MPYPYPAHETQFIGSEYSQVVDMDLCDLLQTMRLDPSYAAEQGVNMLKPAEEAVPVSFPVPQSMPVPEEAMALEDVNYHSDTASESSDLQVNPPPLPNPEPEPAPHWYGCAYLQVIQSQLDNCQTTCGEYLDVIFTHREILYSYPGAHTECARAFTDMAYAFEKRAWRSDREADVEAVTSFRHEAWVIASSLAPVQSPKSVNNSSYVCHGMPMM
;
A
#
# COMPACT_ATOMS: atom_id res chain seq x y z
N MET A 1 -54.55 -28.27 24.80
CA MET A 1 -54.23 -29.05 23.59
C MET A 1 -52.95 -28.46 22.99
N PRO A 2 -51.77 -29.02 23.28
CA PRO A 2 -50.51 -28.56 22.68
C PRO A 2 -50.33 -29.20 21.29
N TYR A 3 -49.92 -28.39 20.32
CA TYR A 3 -49.56 -28.84 18.97
C TYR A 3 -48.17 -29.50 18.98
N PRO A 4 -47.97 -30.65 18.32
CA PRO A 4 -46.64 -31.23 18.15
C PRO A 4 -45.90 -30.51 17.02
N TYR A 5 -44.70 -30.03 17.30
CA TYR A 5 -43.76 -29.58 16.26
C TYR A 5 -43.04 -30.81 15.65
N PRO A 6 -42.87 -30.87 14.32
CA PRO A 6 -42.05 -31.91 13.69
C PRO A 6 -40.56 -31.59 13.90
N ALA A 7 -39.81 -32.60 14.34
CA ALA A 7 -38.36 -32.56 14.37
C ALA A 7 -37.82 -32.59 12.93
N HIS A 8 -37.18 -31.51 12.51
CA HIS A 8 -36.37 -31.52 11.30
C HIS A 8 -34.99 -32.06 11.67
N GLU A 9 -34.73 -33.32 11.31
CA GLU A 9 -33.38 -33.88 11.25
C GLU A 9 -32.64 -33.21 10.09
N THR A 10 -31.82 -32.21 10.40
CA THR A 10 -30.78 -31.75 9.49
C THR A 10 -29.67 -32.81 9.45
N GLN A 11 -29.69 -33.63 8.41
CA GLN A 11 -28.56 -34.47 8.04
C GLN A 11 -27.35 -33.58 7.76
N PHE A 12 -26.36 -33.69 8.65
CA PHE A 12 -25.04 -33.12 8.49
C PHE A 12 -24.34 -33.89 7.37
N ILE A 13 -24.37 -33.35 6.15
CA ILE A 13 -23.53 -33.82 5.05
C ILE A 13 -22.11 -33.34 5.38
N GLY A 14 -21.37 -34.21 6.06
CA GLY A 14 -19.93 -34.05 6.24
C GLY A 14 -19.26 -33.94 4.88
N SER A 15 -18.66 -32.77 4.65
CA SER A 15 -17.84 -32.47 3.48
C SER A 15 -16.57 -33.33 3.49
N GLU A 16 -16.66 -34.55 2.97
CA GLU A 16 -15.51 -35.41 2.66
C GLU A 16 -14.76 -34.90 1.42
N TYR A 17 -14.20 -33.70 1.45
CA TYR A 17 -13.19 -33.27 0.47
C TYR A 17 -12.20 -32.30 1.13
N SER A 18 -11.58 -32.74 2.23
CA SER A 18 -10.25 -32.28 2.58
C SER A 18 -9.28 -33.34 2.05
N GLN A 19 -8.95 -33.26 0.76
CA GLN A 19 -7.71 -33.85 0.28
C GLN A 19 -6.60 -33.05 0.94
N VAL A 20 -6.18 -33.53 2.11
CA VAL A 20 -4.95 -33.14 2.77
C VAL A 20 -3.85 -33.46 1.78
N VAL A 21 -3.42 -32.43 1.04
CA VAL A 21 -2.13 -32.44 0.39
C VAL A 21 -1.13 -32.31 1.54
N ASP A 22 -0.90 -33.41 2.26
CA ASP A 22 0.23 -33.57 3.16
C ASP A 22 1.45 -33.75 2.25
N MET A 23 1.82 -32.65 1.58
CA MET A 23 3.11 -32.57 0.90
C MET A 23 4.11 -32.44 2.04
N ASP A 24 4.80 -33.53 2.36
CA ASP A 24 5.84 -33.50 3.37
C ASP A 24 6.85 -32.42 2.98
N LEU A 25 7.06 -31.44 3.85
CA LEU A 25 8.00 -30.34 3.64
C LEU A 25 9.39 -30.89 3.27
N CYS A 26 9.73 -32.07 3.79
CA CYS A 26 10.98 -32.77 3.48
C CYS A 26 11.03 -33.25 2.01
N ASP A 27 9.93 -33.73 1.46
CA ASP A 27 9.84 -34.17 0.06
C ASP A 27 9.90 -32.97 -0.91
N LEU A 28 9.29 -31.84 -0.52
CA LEU A 28 9.37 -30.61 -1.30
C LEU A 28 10.80 -30.02 -1.30
N LEU A 29 11.49 -30.06 -0.16
CA LEU A 29 12.89 -29.62 -0.06
C LEU A 29 13.86 -30.58 -0.78
N GLN A 30 13.55 -31.88 -0.84
CA GLN A 30 14.35 -32.84 -1.60
C GLN A 30 14.17 -32.70 -3.11
N THR A 31 12.98 -32.34 -3.58
CA THR A 31 12.73 -32.07 -5.01
C THR A 31 13.35 -30.75 -5.47
N MET A 32 13.52 -29.76 -4.58
CA MET A 32 14.26 -28.52 -4.86
C MET A 32 15.77 -28.61 -4.56
N ARG A 33 16.37 -29.80 -4.60
CA ARG A 33 17.83 -29.92 -4.55
C ARG A 33 18.45 -29.22 -5.75
N LEU A 34 18.92 -27.99 -5.52
CA LEU A 34 19.80 -27.25 -6.40
C LEU A 34 21.13 -28.00 -6.43
N ASP A 35 21.28 -28.91 -7.38
CA ASP A 35 22.57 -29.55 -7.63
C ASP A 35 23.61 -28.44 -7.93
N PRO A 36 24.70 -28.34 -7.15
CA PRO A 36 25.73 -27.32 -7.35
C PRO A 36 26.52 -27.51 -8.65
N SER A 37 26.21 -28.55 -9.44
CA SER A 37 26.83 -28.82 -10.75
C SER A 37 26.44 -27.83 -11.84
N TYR A 38 25.33 -27.08 -11.68
CA TYR A 38 24.93 -26.06 -12.66
C TYR A 38 25.67 -24.71 -12.52
N ALA A 39 26.51 -24.54 -11.50
CA ALA A 39 27.31 -23.32 -11.32
C ALA A 39 28.71 -23.37 -11.98
N ALA A 40 29.06 -24.46 -12.67
CA ALA A 40 30.42 -24.65 -13.22
C ALA A 40 30.61 -24.20 -14.68
N GLU A 41 29.57 -23.82 -15.42
CA GLU A 41 29.70 -23.43 -16.85
C GLU A 41 29.51 -21.94 -17.17
N GLN A 42 29.31 -21.08 -16.16
CA GLN A 42 29.38 -19.63 -16.37
C GLN A 42 30.59 -19.06 -15.64
N GLY A 43 31.71 -18.99 -16.37
CA GLY A 43 32.95 -18.34 -15.96
C GLY A 43 32.80 -16.84 -15.74
N VAL A 44 32.19 -16.47 -14.63
CA VAL A 44 32.32 -15.14 -14.03
C VAL A 44 33.29 -15.24 -12.86
N ASN A 45 34.45 -14.63 -13.05
CA ASN A 45 35.49 -14.45 -12.04
C ASN A 45 34.90 -13.85 -10.75
N MET A 46 34.61 -14.70 -9.75
CA MET A 46 34.38 -14.27 -8.39
C MET A 46 35.72 -13.83 -7.79
N LEU A 47 35.88 -12.51 -7.68
CA LEU A 47 36.91 -11.88 -6.87
C LEU A 47 36.84 -12.44 -5.43
N LYS A 48 37.99 -12.98 -5.03
CA LYS A 48 38.35 -13.44 -3.69
C LYS A 48 37.93 -12.43 -2.60
N PRO A 49 37.11 -12.81 -1.60
CA PRO A 49 36.90 -11.97 -0.44
C PRO A 49 38.17 -12.05 0.43
N ALA A 50 38.84 -10.92 0.61
CA ALA A 50 39.82 -10.76 1.66
C ALA A 50 39.07 -10.64 2.99
N GLU A 51 39.25 -11.63 3.86
CA GLU A 51 38.92 -11.51 5.28
C GLU A 51 39.85 -10.46 5.90
N GLU A 52 39.32 -9.27 6.15
CA GLU A 52 39.91 -8.32 7.09
C GLU A 52 38.80 -7.83 8.01
N ALA A 53 38.64 -8.55 9.12
CA ALA A 53 37.70 -8.20 10.19
C ALA A 53 38.22 -6.97 10.93
N VAL A 54 37.67 -5.80 10.60
CA VAL A 54 37.85 -4.58 11.37
C VAL A 54 36.78 -4.56 12.47
N PRO A 55 37.15 -4.54 13.77
CA PRO A 55 36.18 -4.39 14.85
C PRO A 55 35.61 -2.97 14.86
N VAL A 56 34.36 -2.82 14.40
CA VAL A 56 33.60 -1.57 14.55
C VAL A 56 33.16 -1.47 16.01
N SER A 57 33.87 -0.64 16.78
CA SER A 57 33.41 -0.19 18.09
C SER A 57 32.25 0.79 17.88
N PHE A 58 31.04 0.36 18.23
CA PHE A 58 29.88 1.24 18.33
C PHE A 58 30.03 2.15 19.55
N PRO A 59 30.00 3.48 19.40
CA PRO A 59 29.94 4.37 20.55
C PRO A 59 28.58 4.21 21.24
N VAL A 60 28.64 3.93 22.54
CA VAL A 60 27.52 3.95 23.48
C VAL A 60 26.78 5.29 23.36
N PRO A 61 25.45 5.32 23.19
CA PRO A 61 24.69 6.55 23.24
C PRO A 61 24.82 7.16 24.64
N GLN A 62 25.48 8.31 24.73
CA GLN A 62 25.51 9.10 25.95
C GLN A 62 24.09 9.64 26.20
N SER A 63 23.54 9.26 27.35
CA SER A 63 22.32 9.79 27.93
C SER A 63 22.45 11.31 28.09
N MET A 64 21.67 12.06 27.32
CA MET A 64 21.53 13.49 27.51
C MET A 64 20.68 13.76 28.76
N PRO A 65 21.09 14.70 29.64
CA PRO A 65 20.30 15.08 30.80
C PRO A 65 19.08 15.88 30.33
N VAL A 66 17.91 15.46 30.82
CA VAL A 66 16.63 16.13 30.68
C VAL A 66 16.69 17.48 31.41
N PRO A 67 16.47 18.62 30.74
CA PRO A 67 16.17 19.86 31.43
C PRO A 67 14.70 19.82 31.87
N GLU A 68 14.49 19.66 33.18
CA GLU A 68 13.27 20.09 33.85
C GLU A 68 13.16 21.61 33.71
N GLU A 69 12.40 22.10 32.73
CA GLU A 69 11.88 23.46 32.80
C GLU A 69 10.38 23.48 32.56
N ALA A 70 9.71 23.80 33.65
CA ALA A 70 8.30 24.06 33.79
C ALA A 70 7.84 25.14 32.80
N MET A 71 6.88 24.80 31.95
CA MET A 71 6.10 25.78 31.22
C MET A 71 4.62 25.56 31.49
N ALA A 72 4.14 26.45 32.35
CA ALA A 72 2.77 26.86 32.64
C ALA A 72 1.63 26.09 31.94
N LEU A 73 0.82 25.42 32.75
CA LEU A 73 -0.58 25.19 32.45
C LEU A 73 -1.29 26.55 32.52
N GLU A 74 -1.38 27.25 31.39
CA GLU A 74 -2.36 28.32 31.28
C GLU A 74 -3.74 27.70 31.11
N ASP A 75 -4.53 27.86 32.17
CA ASP A 75 -5.93 27.52 32.30
C ASP A 75 -6.74 28.42 31.35
N VAL A 76 -6.92 27.97 30.10
CA VAL A 76 -7.75 28.67 29.12
C VAL A 76 -9.21 28.38 29.42
N ASN A 77 -9.72 29.09 30.43
CA ASN A 77 -11.12 29.14 30.77
C ASN A 77 -11.91 29.85 29.65
N TYR A 78 -12.26 29.10 28.61
CA TYR A 78 -13.01 29.57 27.45
C TYR A 78 -14.52 29.47 27.73
N HIS A 79 -15.06 30.43 28.47
CA HIS A 79 -16.50 30.64 28.55
C HIS A 79 -16.98 31.44 27.33
N SER A 80 -17.49 30.74 26.33
CA SER A 80 -18.24 31.36 25.23
C SER A 80 -19.74 31.33 25.53
N ASP A 81 -20.20 32.32 26.29
CA ASP A 81 -21.61 32.70 26.33
C ASP A 81 -21.84 33.80 25.30
N THR A 82 -22.30 33.43 24.11
CA THR A 82 -23.13 34.33 23.28
C THR A 82 -24.22 33.50 22.61
N ALA A 83 -25.28 33.26 23.37
CA ALA A 83 -26.58 32.96 22.80
C ALA A 83 -26.99 34.15 21.92
N SER A 84 -26.94 33.95 20.60
CA SER A 84 -27.51 34.88 19.63
C SER A 84 -28.77 34.24 19.08
N GLU A 85 -29.88 34.53 19.74
CA GLU A 85 -31.22 34.24 19.26
C GLU A 85 -31.59 35.35 18.26
N SER A 86 -31.73 34.99 16.99
CA SER A 86 -32.29 35.86 15.96
C SER A 86 -33.39 35.10 15.22
N SER A 87 -34.62 35.49 15.53
CA SER A 87 -35.86 35.04 14.93
C SER A 87 -35.91 35.20 13.40
N ASP A 88 -36.51 34.18 12.79
CA ASP A 88 -37.51 34.22 11.71
C ASP A 88 -37.36 35.26 10.59
N LEU A 89 -36.92 34.76 9.43
CA LEU A 89 -37.60 35.04 8.17
C LEU A 89 -37.70 33.75 7.36
N GLN A 90 -38.83 33.06 7.49
CA GLN A 90 -39.27 32.00 6.60
C GLN A 90 -39.51 32.60 5.21
N VAL A 91 -38.51 32.53 4.34
CA VAL A 91 -38.69 32.66 2.89
C VAL A 91 -38.64 31.25 2.34
N ASN A 92 -39.79 30.70 1.94
CA ASN A 92 -39.84 29.44 1.22
C ASN A 92 -39.02 29.59 -0.07
N PRO A 93 -37.87 28.91 -0.24
CA PRO A 93 -37.20 28.89 -1.53
C PRO A 93 -38.08 28.13 -2.54
N PRO A 94 -38.08 28.52 -3.82
CA PRO A 94 -38.74 27.75 -4.87
C PRO A 94 -38.20 26.31 -4.87
N PRO A 95 -38.97 25.31 -5.33
CA PRO A 95 -38.51 23.92 -5.37
C PRO A 95 -37.21 23.86 -6.15
N LEU A 96 -36.11 23.59 -5.46
CA LEU A 96 -34.83 23.34 -6.12
C LEU A 96 -35.04 22.15 -7.08
N PRO A 97 -34.46 22.20 -8.29
CA PRO A 97 -34.36 21.01 -9.13
C PRO A 97 -33.75 19.90 -8.27
N ASN A 98 -34.31 18.69 -8.35
CA ASN A 98 -33.80 17.51 -7.65
C ASN A 98 -32.26 17.51 -7.70
N PRO A 99 -31.56 17.28 -6.57
CA PRO A 99 -30.11 17.08 -6.62
C PRO A 99 -29.87 15.95 -7.61
N GLU A 100 -29.09 16.25 -8.67
CA GLU A 100 -28.55 15.20 -9.54
C GLU A 100 -27.96 14.11 -8.63
N PRO A 101 -28.15 12.82 -8.98
CA PRO A 101 -27.51 11.76 -8.23
C PRO A 101 -26.01 12.03 -8.23
N GLU A 102 -25.47 12.39 -7.05
CA GLU A 102 -24.03 12.55 -6.83
C GLU A 102 -23.32 11.38 -7.51
N PRO A 103 -22.39 11.64 -8.45
CA PRO A 103 -21.71 10.57 -9.15
C PRO A 103 -21.03 9.68 -8.11
N ALA A 104 -21.34 8.39 -8.15
CA ALA A 104 -20.74 7.43 -7.22
C ALA A 104 -19.22 7.62 -7.19
N PRO A 105 -18.59 7.57 -5.99
CA PRO A 105 -17.16 7.85 -5.86
C PRO A 105 -16.38 6.97 -6.83
N HIS A 106 -15.68 7.62 -7.74
CA HIS A 106 -14.91 6.95 -8.78
C HIS A 106 -13.58 6.51 -8.19
N TRP A 107 -13.41 5.21 -8.02
CA TRP A 107 -12.21 4.58 -7.49
C TRP A 107 -11.27 4.13 -8.62
N TYR A 108 -9.98 4.42 -8.48
CA TYR A 108 -8.96 4.05 -9.45
C TYR A 108 -8.37 2.66 -9.15
N GLY A 109 -7.70 2.08 -10.13
CA GLY A 109 -6.95 0.82 -9.99
C GLY A 109 -7.77 -0.43 -10.36
N CYS A 110 -7.19 -1.60 -10.11
CA CYS A 110 -7.83 -2.86 -10.41
C CYS A 110 -9.02 -3.13 -9.48
N ALA A 111 -9.92 -4.03 -9.88
CA ALA A 111 -11.13 -4.37 -9.13
C ALA A 111 -10.85 -4.73 -7.66
N TYR A 112 -9.73 -5.41 -7.39
CA TYR A 112 -9.29 -5.70 -6.03
C TYR A 112 -9.08 -4.42 -5.21
N LEU A 113 -8.29 -3.47 -5.72
CA LEU A 113 -8.02 -2.21 -5.02
C LEU A 113 -9.27 -1.32 -4.88
N GLN A 114 -10.21 -1.40 -5.81
CA GLN A 114 -11.48 -0.67 -5.71
C GLN A 114 -12.33 -1.19 -4.54
N VAL A 115 -12.35 -2.52 -4.34
CA VAL A 115 -13.02 -3.13 -3.18
C VAL A 115 -12.33 -2.70 -1.88
N ILE A 116 -11.00 -2.72 -1.83
CA ILE A 116 -10.25 -2.25 -0.65
C ILE A 116 -10.53 -0.77 -0.37
N GLN A 117 -10.54 0.08 -1.40
CA GLN A 117 -10.86 1.50 -1.28
C GLN A 117 -12.22 1.75 -0.62
N SER A 118 -13.23 0.93 -0.95
CA SER A 118 -14.57 1.04 -0.34
C SER A 118 -14.61 0.67 1.16
N GLN A 119 -13.55 0.04 1.67
CA GLN A 119 -13.47 -0.46 3.05
C GLN A 119 -12.40 0.26 3.89
N LEU A 120 -11.71 1.26 3.33
CA LEU A 120 -10.58 1.94 3.99
C LEU A 120 -10.92 2.50 5.37
N ASP A 121 -12.11 3.04 5.54
CA ASP A 121 -12.54 3.62 6.82
C ASP A 121 -12.64 2.58 7.95
N ASN A 122 -12.82 1.31 7.61
CA ASN A 122 -12.94 0.21 8.56
C ASN A 122 -11.64 -0.62 8.69
N CYS A 123 -10.61 -0.32 7.91
CA CYS A 123 -9.36 -1.07 7.91
C CYS A 123 -8.51 -0.74 9.15
N GLN A 124 -8.14 -1.79 9.90
CA GLN A 124 -7.21 -1.70 11.03
C GLN A 124 -5.78 -1.82 10.50
N THR A 125 -4.86 -1.01 11.01
CA THR A 125 -3.44 -1.08 10.58
C THR A 125 -2.52 -1.69 11.63
N THR A 126 -2.99 -1.86 12.86
CA THR A 126 -2.19 -2.31 14.01
C THR A 126 -1.53 -3.68 13.84
N CYS A 127 -2.07 -4.54 12.98
CA CYS A 127 -1.55 -5.88 12.73
C CYS A 127 -0.90 -6.04 11.35
N GLY A 128 -0.66 -4.95 10.62
CA GLY A 128 -0.06 -5.01 9.29
C GLY A 128 -1.00 -5.51 8.20
N GLU A 129 -2.33 -5.45 8.37
CA GLU A 129 -3.31 -5.88 7.36
C GLU A 129 -3.13 -5.16 6.01
N TYR A 130 -2.57 -3.95 6.03
CA TYR A 130 -2.21 -3.21 4.81
C TYR A 130 -1.15 -3.93 3.96
N LEU A 131 -0.32 -4.80 4.54
CA LEU A 131 0.67 -5.59 3.83
C LEU A 131 0.03 -6.69 3.00
N ASP A 132 -1.05 -7.30 3.49
CA ASP A 132 -1.82 -8.30 2.72
C ASP A 132 -2.37 -7.67 1.43
N VAL A 133 -2.85 -6.42 1.52
CA VAL A 133 -3.28 -5.65 0.35
C VAL A 133 -2.15 -5.51 -0.68
N ILE A 134 -0.95 -5.18 -0.21
CA ILE A 134 0.21 -5.01 -1.08
C ILE A 134 0.62 -6.36 -1.71
N PHE A 135 0.72 -7.42 -0.92
CA PHE A 135 1.16 -8.73 -1.41
C PHE A 135 0.15 -9.36 -2.36
N THR A 136 -1.14 -9.37 -2.00
CA THR A 136 -2.20 -9.85 -2.89
C THR A 136 -2.28 -9.02 -4.17
N HIS A 137 -2.13 -7.68 -4.09
CA HIS A 137 -2.06 -6.86 -5.29
C HIS A 137 -0.89 -7.27 -6.20
N ARG A 138 0.31 -7.50 -5.63
CA ARG A 138 1.49 -7.92 -6.39
C ARG A 138 1.27 -9.26 -7.08
N GLU A 139 0.68 -10.24 -6.41
CA GLU A 139 0.36 -11.53 -7.01
C GLU A 139 -0.58 -11.40 -8.22
N ILE A 140 -1.64 -10.58 -8.08
CA ILE A 140 -2.58 -10.31 -9.17
C ILE A 140 -1.89 -9.53 -10.31
N LEU A 141 -1.05 -8.55 -9.97
CA LEU A 141 -0.28 -7.76 -10.92
C LEU A 141 0.63 -8.65 -11.78
N TYR A 142 1.37 -9.58 -11.16
CA TYR A 142 2.24 -10.50 -11.89
C TYR A 142 1.45 -11.45 -12.80
N SER A 143 0.23 -11.79 -12.41
CA SER A 143 -0.65 -12.66 -13.22
C SER A 143 -1.17 -11.95 -14.48
N TYR A 144 -1.50 -10.65 -14.38
CA TYR A 144 -2.00 -9.89 -15.52
C TYR A 144 -1.64 -8.38 -15.47
N PRO A 145 -0.40 -7.99 -15.83
CA PRO A 145 0.08 -6.61 -15.69
C PRO A 145 -0.74 -5.57 -16.46
N GLY A 146 -1.34 -5.97 -17.59
CA GLY A 146 -2.09 -5.08 -18.48
C GLY A 146 -3.34 -4.46 -17.85
N ALA A 147 -3.92 -5.08 -16.80
CA ALA A 147 -5.08 -4.53 -16.08
C ALA A 147 -4.73 -3.51 -14.98
N HIS A 148 -3.45 -3.22 -14.75
CA HIS A 148 -2.99 -2.47 -13.57
C HIS A 148 -2.44 -1.07 -13.90
N THR A 149 -2.87 -0.46 -15.00
CA THR A 149 -2.39 0.86 -15.46
C THR A 149 -2.71 2.00 -14.48
N GLU A 150 -3.79 1.86 -13.71
CA GLU A 150 -4.23 2.87 -12.74
C GLU A 150 -3.90 2.52 -11.29
N CYS A 151 -3.26 1.38 -11.02
CA CYS A 151 -2.98 0.93 -9.66
C CYS A 151 -2.00 1.85 -8.93
N ALA A 152 -1.02 2.44 -9.62
CA ALA A 152 -0.12 3.43 -9.00
C ALA A 152 -0.88 4.63 -8.42
N ARG A 153 -1.93 5.09 -9.12
CA ARG A 153 -2.81 6.16 -8.65
C ARG A 153 -3.65 5.70 -7.46
N ALA A 154 -4.26 4.53 -7.55
CA ALA A 154 -5.03 3.94 -6.45
C ALA A 154 -4.22 3.84 -5.15
N PHE A 155 -2.96 3.40 -5.22
CA PHE A 155 -2.09 3.35 -4.05
C PHE A 155 -1.74 4.73 -3.49
N THR A 156 -1.58 5.73 -4.35
CA THR A 156 -1.37 7.12 -3.93
C THR A 156 -2.60 7.67 -3.20
N ASP A 157 -3.80 7.40 -3.73
CA ASP A 157 -5.07 7.84 -3.15
C ASP A 157 -5.33 7.13 -1.81
N MET A 158 -5.03 5.82 -1.72
CA MET A 158 -5.06 5.09 -0.45
C MET A 158 -4.12 5.72 0.56
N ALA A 159 -2.85 5.94 0.22
CA ALA A 159 -1.88 6.57 1.13
C ALA A 159 -2.38 7.93 1.63
N TYR A 160 -2.96 8.75 0.76
CA TYR A 160 -3.55 10.03 1.16
C TYR A 160 -4.76 9.87 2.09
N ALA A 161 -5.58 8.84 1.88
CA ALA A 161 -6.68 8.54 2.78
C ALA A 161 -6.17 8.17 4.18
N PHE A 162 -5.17 7.28 4.29
CA PHE A 162 -4.55 6.92 5.58
C PHE A 162 -3.90 8.13 6.27
N GLU A 163 -3.21 9.00 5.53
CA GLU A 163 -2.56 10.21 6.07
C GLU A 163 -3.55 11.21 6.67
N LYS A 164 -4.78 11.25 6.15
CA LYS A 164 -5.84 12.14 6.63
C LYS A 164 -6.67 11.60 7.78
N ARG A 165 -6.54 10.31 8.12
CA ARG A 165 -7.36 9.72 9.17
C ARG A 165 -7.00 10.29 10.52
N ALA A 166 -8.03 10.53 11.33
CA ALA A 166 -7.86 10.89 12.72
C ALA A 166 -7.17 9.74 13.46
N TRP A 167 -6.24 10.11 14.34
CA TRP A 167 -5.53 9.21 15.22
C TRP A 167 -6.48 8.31 16.03
N ARG A 168 -6.19 7.01 16.05
CA ARG A 168 -6.81 6.02 16.95
C ARG A 168 -5.80 4.93 17.29
N SER A 169 -5.98 4.26 18.42
CA SER A 169 -5.07 3.19 18.88
C SER A 169 -5.03 1.97 17.95
N ASP A 170 -6.13 1.66 17.26
CA ASP A 170 -6.21 0.61 16.22
C ASP A 170 -5.57 1.04 14.88
N ARG A 171 -5.12 2.28 14.80
CA ARG A 171 -4.55 2.92 13.60
C ARG A 171 -3.13 3.44 13.80
N GLU A 172 -2.45 2.94 14.83
CA GLU A 172 -1.06 3.31 15.17
C GLU A 172 -0.10 3.18 13.97
N ALA A 173 -0.31 2.16 13.13
CA ALA A 173 0.53 1.90 11.97
C ALA A 173 0.05 2.57 10.68
N ASP A 174 -0.88 3.54 10.74
CA ASP A 174 -1.30 4.30 9.56
C ASP A 174 -0.07 4.99 8.91
N VAL A 175 0.90 5.45 9.70
CA VAL A 175 2.15 6.06 9.18
C VAL A 175 2.97 5.06 8.37
N GLU A 176 3.13 3.84 8.87
CA GLU A 176 3.84 2.78 8.13
C GLU A 176 3.08 2.43 6.85
N ALA A 177 1.76 2.24 6.94
CA ALA A 177 0.90 1.96 5.80
C ALA A 177 1.02 3.03 4.71
N VAL A 178 1.01 4.33 5.08
CA VAL A 178 1.23 5.45 4.14
C VAL A 178 2.55 5.30 3.39
N THR A 179 3.63 5.00 4.12
CA THR A 179 4.95 4.84 3.50
C THR A 179 5.01 3.63 2.57
N SER A 180 4.43 2.50 2.98
CA SER A 180 4.37 1.29 2.16
C SER A 180 3.53 1.47 0.90
N PHE A 181 2.37 2.12 0.98
CA PHE A 181 1.55 2.40 -0.20
C PHE A 181 2.19 3.40 -1.15
N ARG A 182 2.86 4.45 -0.64
CA ARG A 182 3.65 5.36 -1.49
C ARG A 182 4.80 4.63 -2.18
N HIS A 183 5.49 3.74 -1.46
CA HIS A 183 6.53 2.92 -2.06
C HIS A 183 5.96 2.01 -3.16
N GLU A 184 4.84 1.34 -2.92
CA GLU A 184 4.22 0.45 -3.90
C GLU A 184 3.74 1.21 -5.14
N ALA A 185 3.15 2.40 -4.97
CA ALA A 185 2.79 3.27 -6.07
C ALA A 185 4.00 3.58 -6.98
N TRP A 186 5.15 3.89 -6.37
CA TRP A 186 6.39 4.13 -7.10
C TRP A 186 6.92 2.89 -7.83
N VAL A 187 6.86 1.71 -7.20
CA VAL A 187 7.28 0.44 -7.82
C VAL A 187 6.44 0.14 -9.06
N ILE A 188 5.12 0.28 -8.97
CA ILE A 188 4.20 0.04 -10.09
C ILE A 188 4.45 1.04 -11.21
N ALA A 189 4.57 2.33 -10.89
CA ALA A 189 4.85 3.36 -11.89
C ALA A 189 6.17 3.11 -12.62
N SER A 190 7.18 2.61 -11.90
CA SER A 190 8.49 2.30 -12.47
C SER A 190 8.49 1.02 -13.31
N SER A 191 7.71 0.01 -12.92
CA SER A 191 7.65 -1.28 -13.62
C SER A 191 6.76 -1.25 -14.87
N LEU A 192 5.71 -0.42 -14.88
CA LEU A 192 4.79 -0.27 -16.01
C LEU A 192 5.18 0.89 -16.94
N ALA A 193 6.24 1.63 -16.63
CA ALA A 193 6.73 2.69 -17.51
C ALA A 193 7.06 2.11 -18.89
N PRO A 194 6.54 2.70 -19.98
CA PRO A 194 6.88 2.23 -21.32
C PRO A 194 8.39 2.36 -21.52
N VAL A 195 9.03 1.26 -21.91
CA VAL A 195 10.43 1.26 -22.33
C VAL A 195 10.54 2.29 -23.45
N GLN A 196 11.22 3.41 -23.18
CA GLN A 196 11.56 4.34 -24.23
C GLN A 196 12.48 3.58 -25.19
N SER A 197 11.93 3.12 -26.32
CA SER A 197 12.74 2.64 -27.43
C SER A 197 13.75 3.75 -27.72
N PRO A 198 15.07 3.44 -27.82
CA PRO A 198 16.07 4.46 -28.06
C PRO A 198 15.64 5.24 -29.30
N LYS A 199 15.31 6.53 -29.11
CA LYS A 199 15.03 7.43 -30.22
C LYS A 199 16.24 7.31 -31.14
N SER A 200 16.02 6.78 -32.34
CA SER A 200 17.03 6.75 -33.39
C SER A 200 17.59 8.16 -33.48
N VAL A 201 18.82 8.31 -32.98
CA VAL A 201 19.56 9.56 -33.08
C VAL A 201 19.80 9.70 -34.57
N ASN A 202 18.92 10.42 -35.25
CA ASN A 202 19.20 10.90 -36.59
C ASN A 202 20.47 11.72 -36.46
N ASN A 203 21.57 11.16 -36.96
CA ASN A 203 22.85 11.81 -37.07
C ASN A 203 22.66 13.10 -37.87
N SER A 204 22.46 14.20 -37.16
CA SER A 204 22.62 15.54 -37.72
C SER A 204 24.10 15.67 -38.04
N SER A 205 24.43 15.47 -39.31
CA SER A 205 25.78 15.65 -39.84
C SER A 205 26.27 17.05 -39.47
N TYR A 206 27.22 17.12 -38.54
CA TYR A 206 28.00 18.32 -38.32
C TYR A 206 28.87 18.53 -39.58
N VAL A 207 28.35 19.28 -40.54
CA VAL A 207 29.14 19.77 -41.67
C VAL A 207 30.02 20.88 -41.12
N CYS A 208 31.22 20.52 -40.65
CA CYS A 208 32.30 21.47 -40.40
C CYS A 208 32.61 22.20 -41.71
N HIS A 209 32.04 23.40 -41.88
CA HIS A 209 32.47 24.33 -42.94
C HIS A 209 33.88 24.80 -42.59
N GLY A 210 34.85 24.37 -43.41
CA GLY A 210 36.24 24.79 -43.32
C GLY A 210 36.35 26.30 -43.46
N MET A 211 37.04 26.94 -42.51
CA MET A 211 37.40 28.34 -42.62
C MET A 211 38.61 28.47 -43.57
N PRO A 212 38.60 29.45 -44.51
CA PRO A 212 39.74 29.72 -45.35
C PRO A 212 40.78 30.53 -44.56
N MET A 213 42.03 30.05 -44.57
CA MET A 213 43.19 30.80 -44.12
C MET A 213 43.51 31.88 -45.16
N MET A 214 43.62 33.14 -44.72
CA MET A 214 44.32 34.22 -45.42
C MET A 214 45.48 34.70 -44.55
#